data_AF-A0A918S0Q2-F1
#
_entry.id   AF-A0A918S0Q2-F1
#
_cell.length_a   1.000
_cell.length_b   1.000
_cell.length_c   1.000
_cell.angle_alpha   90.00
_cell.angle_beta   90.00
_cell.angle_gamma   90.00
#
_symmetry.space_group_name_H-M   'P 1'
#
loop_
_entity.id
_entity.type
_entity.pdbx_description
1 polymer ?
#
loop_
_entity_poly.entity_id
_entity_poly.type
_entity_poly.pdbx_seq_one_letter_code
_entity_poly.pdbx_strand_id
1 'polypeptide(L)'
;MLRVPEELSARVPAEQRGPGLDRDAVRLLVSHGTKVSHHAFRELPRLLRAGDLLIVNTSPTLPAAVDGRLGDARVVVHFSTRGDDGRWAVELRDPDGRGTTRPRAGRGVGAAGASVVRLPAGVRLVMEEPLSARGDRLWWVRASGADVGGLLREYGRPIRYAYTERDQPLSAYQTVFALPSPDGAGSAEMPSAARPFTARLVAELVSRGVQFAPVTLHTGVSSAEAHEPPYPERFAVPEASARLINAVRAGDGRVVAVGTTAVRAVESAAGPDGVVRAAAGWTNLVVMPERGVRVVDGLLTGLHEPQASHLLMLEAVAGRAAVDRAYEEALRGRYLWHEFGDVHLLLPGPSGRPPRKPRELGEPGELGEPGEPGKPGTPGKPGQTPHAARRDSNAG
;
A
#
# COMPACT_ATOMS: atom_id res chain seq x y z
N MET A 1 3.41 26.84 -9.14
CA MET A 1 3.62 25.55 -8.46
C MET A 1 3.12 25.71 -7.03
N LEU A 2 2.15 24.90 -6.61
CA LEU A 2 1.56 25.03 -5.28
C LEU A 2 2.62 24.59 -4.23
N ARG A 3 2.97 25.47 -3.29
CA ARG A 3 3.88 25.15 -2.18
C ARG A 3 3.07 25.12 -0.90
N VAL A 4 3.18 24.03 -0.14
CA VAL A 4 2.50 23.90 1.15
C VAL A 4 3.25 24.74 2.18
N PRO A 5 2.59 25.71 2.84
CA PRO A 5 3.21 26.46 3.92
C PRO A 5 3.58 25.54 5.10
N GLU A 6 4.73 25.79 5.74
CA GLU A 6 5.29 24.94 6.81
C GLU A 6 4.38 24.87 8.04
N GLU A 7 3.56 25.90 8.26
CA GLU A 7 2.57 25.95 9.32
C GLU A 7 1.38 25.01 9.10
N LEU A 8 1.22 24.46 7.89
CA LEU A 8 0.19 23.47 7.57
C LEU A 8 0.68 22.03 7.73
N SER A 9 1.95 21.80 8.06
CA SER A 9 2.44 20.45 8.36
C SER A 9 1.91 19.97 9.72
N ALA A 10 1.29 18.79 9.75
CA ALA A 10 0.84 18.16 10.99
C ALA A 10 2.03 17.64 11.81
N ARG A 11 2.57 18.48 12.70
CA ARG A 11 3.80 18.16 13.46
C ARG A 11 3.63 17.09 14.55
N VAL A 12 2.39 16.86 14.98
CA VAL A 12 2.01 15.87 15.99
C VAL A 12 0.69 15.17 15.62
N PRO A 13 0.47 13.93 16.11
CA PRO A 13 -0.82 13.23 16.05
C PRO A 13 -2.02 14.07 16.50
N ALA A 14 -3.20 13.82 15.91
CA ALA A 14 -4.42 14.56 16.23
C ALA A 14 -4.78 14.52 17.72
N GLU A 15 -4.63 13.35 18.34
CA GLU A 15 -4.87 13.09 19.76
C GLU A 15 -3.92 13.86 20.71
N GLN A 16 -2.84 14.45 20.20
CA GLN A 16 -1.90 15.27 20.97
C GLN A 16 -2.12 16.78 20.79
N ARG A 17 -3.05 17.20 19.92
CA ARG A 17 -3.30 18.63 19.62
C ARG A 17 -4.17 19.34 20.65
N GLY A 18 -4.85 18.59 21.52
CA GLY A 18 -5.73 19.14 22.53
C GLY A 18 -6.36 18.07 23.41
N PRO A 19 -6.89 18.45 24.58
CA PRO A 19 -7.52 17.52 25.51
C PRO A 19 -8.80 16.91 24.90
N GLY A 20 -9.00 15.61 25.11
CA GLY A 20 -10.20 14.90 24.67
C GLY A 20 -10.27 14.61 23.17
N LEU A 21 -9.19 14.86 22.41
CA LEU A 21 -9.10 14.49 21.01
C LEU A 21 -8.64 13.03 20.86
N ASP A 22 -9.21 12.33 19.89
CA ASP A 22 -8.75 11.00 19.44
C ASP A 22 -8.21 11.12 18.00
N ARG A 23 -7.66 10.04 17.44
CA ARG A 23 -7.11 9.99 16.08
C ARG A 23 -8.11 10.36 14.98
N ASP A 24 -9.42 10.23 15.23
CA ASP A 24 -10.49 10.62 14.31
C ASP A 24 -10.84 12.11 14.38
N ALA A 25 -10.18 12.89 15.25
CA ALA A 25 -10.30 14.35 15.36
C ALA A 25 -9.51 15.10 14.27
N VAL A 26 -9.54 14.58 13.05
CA VAL A 26 -9.01 15.23 11.84
C VAL A 26 -10.16 15.71 10.97
N ARG A 27 -9.88 16.63 10.06
CA ARG A 27 -10.85 17.11 9.07
C ARG A 27 -10.87 16.19 7.87
N LEU A 28 -12.01 16.20 7.18
CA LEU A 28 -12.23 15.50 5.93
C LEU A 28 -12.65 16.50 4.86
N LEU A 29 -11.82 16.64 3.84
CA LEU A 29 -12.19 17.29 2.60
C LEU A 29 -12.90 16.25 1.72
N VAL A 30 -14.01 16.61 1.08
CA VAL A 30 -14.65 15.74 0.09
C VAL A 30 -14.74 16.46 -1.23
N SER A 31 -14.16 15.88 -2.27
CA SER A 31 -14.36 16.32 -3.65
C SER A 31 -15.17 15.30 -4.43
N HIS A 32 -16.15 15.79 -5.19
CA HIS A 32 -16.90 15.04 -6.17
C HIS A 32 -16.80 15.78 -7.51
N GLY A 33 -15.83 15.38 -8.34
CA GLY A 33 -15.32 16.25 -9.40
C GLY A 33 -14.80 17.56 -8.80
N THR A 34 -15.22 18.70 -9.36
CA THR A 34 -14.82 20.03 -8.88
C THR A 34 -15.67 20.57 -7.73
N LYS A 35 -16.73 19.85 -7.30
CA LYS A 35 -17.52 20.24 -6.13
C LYS A 35 -16.80 19.80 -4.86
N VAL A 36 -16.54 20.74 -3.97
CA VAL A 36 -15.81 20.52 -2.71
C VAL A 36 -16.70 20.81 -1.51
N SER A 37 -16.58 20.00 -0.46
CA SER A 37 -17.25 20.21 0.82
C SER A 37 -16.33 19.83 1.99
N HIS A 38 -16.60 20.42 3.16
CA HIS A 38 -15.75 20.31 4.35
C HIS A 38 -16.51 19.61 5.47
N HIS A 39 -15.88 18.59 6.06
CA HIS A 39 -16.48 17.74 7.09
C HIS A 39 -15.45 17.46 8.19
N ALA A 40 -15.91 16.93 9.31
CA ALA A 40 -15.06 16.21 10.24
C ALA A 40 -14.94 14.74 9.80
N PHE A 41 -13.80 14.09 10.07
CA PHE A 41 -13.61 12.71 9.64
C PHE A 41 -14.61 11.72 10.26
N ARG A 42 -15.03 11.98 11.51
CA ARG A 42 -16.10 11.24 12.19
C ARG A 42 -17.45 11.26 11.44
N GLU A 43 -17.64 12.13 10.46
CA GLU A 43 -18.85 12.22 9.64
C GLU A 43 -18.80 11.30 8.40
N LEU A 44 -17.67 10.66 8.13
CA LEU A 44 -17.50 9.68 7.03
C LEU A 44 -18.66 8.67 6.92
N PRO A 45 -19.21 8.10 8.01
CA PRO A 45 -20.32 7.14 7.92
C PRO A 45 -21.60 7.71 7.30
N ARG A 46 -21.77 9.03 7.26
CA ARG A 46 -22.91 9.72 6.62
C ARG A 46 -22.67 10.02 5.14
N LEU A 47 -21.42 9.94 4.69
CA LEU A 47 -20.98 10.26 3.33
C LEU A 47 -20.88 8.99 2.44
N LEU A 48 -20.90 7.83 3.09
CA LEU A 48 -20.96 6.51 2.46
C LEU A 48 -22.39 5.96 2.52
N ARG A 49 -22.66 4.99 1.64
CA ARG A 49 -23.97 4.32 1.51
C ARG A 49 -23.81 2.84 1.84
N ALA A 50 -24.91 2.21 2.24
CA ALA A 50 -24.96 0.76 2.33
C ALA A 50 -24.56 0.13 0.99
N GLY A 51 -23.71 -0.90 1.03
CA GLY A 51 -23.15 -1.54 -0.17
C GLY A 51 -21.84 -0.93 -0.67
N ASP A 52 -21.42 0.25 -0.21
CA ASP A 52 -20.07 0.75 -0.48
C ASP A 52 -19.01 -0.15 0.18
N LEU A 53 -17.84 -0.23 -0.45
CA LEU A 53 -16.71 -1.03 -0.01
C LEU A 53 -15.48 -0.15 0.22
N LEU A 54 -14.86 -0.28 1.39
CA LEU A 54 -13.56 0.30 1.70
C LEU A 54 -12.46 -0.75 1.56
N ILE A 55 -11.53 -0.54 0.64
CA ILE A 55 -10.31 -1.36 0.54
C ILE A 55 -9.28 -0.80 1.53
N VAL A 56 -8.85 -1.61 2.50
CA VAL A 56 -7.94 -1.19 3.57
C VAL A 56 -6.65 -1.99 3.54
N ASN A 57 -5.51 -1.31 3.67
CA ASN A 57 -4.21 -1.96 3.78
C ASN A 57 -3.98 -2.42 5.22
N THR A 58 -3.74 -3.72 5.40
CA THR A 58 -3.55 -4.38 6.70
C THR A 58 -2.08 -4.50 7.11
N SER A 59 -1.15 -3.97 6.31
CA SER A 59 0.28 -4.01 6.63
C SER A 59 0.55 -3.29 7.96
N PRO A 60 1.18 -3.96 8.94
CA PRO A 60 1.58 -3.32 10.19
C PRO A 60 2.81 -2.44 9.96
N THR A 61 2.92 -1.32 10.66
CA THR A 61 4.14 -0.49 10.62
C THR A 61 5.23 -1.13 11.47
N LEU A 62 6.45 -1.16 10.96
CA LEU A 62 7.62 -1.64 11.69
C LEU A 62 8.33 -0.46 12.38
N PRO A 63 8.96 -0.68 13.54
CA PRO A 63 9.91 0.26 14.14
C PRO A 63 11.23 0.25 13.33
N ALA A 64 11.15 0.73 12.10
CA ALA A 64 12.12 0.48 11.04
C ALA A 64 13.43 1.29 11.11
N ALA A 65 13.58 2.23 12.05
CA ALA A 65 14.81 3.00 12.23
C ALA A 65 15.61 2.48 13.42
N VAL A 66 16.90 2.15 13.21
CA VAL A 66 17.81 1.66 14.25
C VAL A 66 19.12 2.44 14.21
N ASP A 67 19.60 2.89 15.37
CA ASP A 67 20.91 3.54 15.47
C ASP A 67 22.05 2.53 15.32
N GLY A 68 23.10 2.94 14.62
CA GLY A 68 24.22 2.07 14.27
C GLY A 68 25.53 2.82 14.10
N ARG A 69 26.57 2.08 13.70
CA ARG A 69 27.89 2.63 13.41
C ARG A 69 28.48 2.05 12.13
N LEU A 70 28.98 2.92 11.26
CA LEU A 70 29.81 2.55 10.12
C LEU A 70 31.23 3.07 10.38
N GLY A 71 32.16 2.15 10.67
CA GLY A 71 33.43 2.53 11.29
C GLY A 71 33.18 3.24 12.64
N ASP A 72 33.73 4.42 12.82
CA ASP A 72 33.51 5.26 14.02
C ASP A 72 32.31 6.21 13.88
N ALA A 73 31.82 6.41 12.65
CA ALA A 73 30.71 7.31 12.36
C ALA A 73 29.39 6.72 12.87
N ARG A 74 28.59 7.57 13.55
CA ARG A 74 27.20 7.24 13.89
C ARG A 74 26.34 7.30 12.63
N VAL A 75 25.46 6.32 12.47
CA VAL A 75 24.48 6.25 11.39
C VAL A 75 23.13 5.83 11.94
N VAL A 76 22.06 6.13 11.21
CA VAL A 76 20.74 5.53 11.43
C VAL A 76 20.43 4.67 10.23
N VAL A 77 20.01 3.42 10.45
CA VAL A 77 19.60 2.50 9.40
C VAL A 77 18.08 2.52 9.35
N HIS A 78 17.52 2.92 8.22
CA HIS A 78 16.11 2.74 7.92
C HIS A 78 15.93 1.44 7.16
N PHE A 79 15.30 0.45 7.77
CA PHE A 79 14.94 -0.82 7.15
C PHE A 79 13.73 -0.61 6.24
N SER A 80 13.87 -0.99 4.98
CA SER A 80 12.88 -0.71 3.95
C SER A 80 12.02 -1.91 3.65
N THR A 81 12.59 -2.91 2.99
CA THR A 81 11.84 -4.06 2.50
C THR A 81 12.73 -5.29 2.55
N ARG A 82 12.16 -6.42 2.94
CA ARG A 82 12.84 -7.71 2.96
C ARG A 82 12.64 -8.42 1.63
N GLY A 83 13.73 -8.74 0.94
CA GLY A 83 13.74 -9.55 -0.28
C GLY A 83 13.47 -11.02 0.01
N ASP A 84 13.05 -11.76 -1.03
CA ASP A 84 12.74 -13.19 -0.93
C ASP A 84 14.01 -14.04 -0.66
N ASP A 85 15.18 -13.52 -1.01
CA ASP A 85 16.50 -14.12 -0.76
C ASP A 85 17.05 -13.85 0.66
N GLY A 86 16.22 -13.26 1.52
CA GLY A 86 16.54 -12.93 2.90
C GLY A 86 17.35 -11.64 3.09
N ARG A 87 17.74 -10.95 2.00
CA ARG A 87 18.37 -9.62 2.10
C ARG A 87 17.36 -8.57 2.54
N TRP A 88 17.87 -7.48 3.07
CA TRP A 88 17.09 -6.28 3.37
C TRP A 88 17.53 -5.14 2.48
N ALA A 89 16.57 -4.42 1.91
CA ALA A 89 16.81 -3.08 1.39
C ALA A 89 16.85 -2.13 2.60
N VAL A 90 17.89 -1.32 2.70
CA VAL A 90 18.04 -0.32 3.77
C VAL A 90 18.51 1.02 3.20
N GLU A 91 18.15 2.11 3.87
CA GLU A 91 18.73 3.43 3.67
C GLU A 91 19.61 3.77 4.86
N LEU A 92 20.86 4.17 4.60
CA LEU A 92 21.71 4.74 5.63
C LEU A 92 21.47 6.25 5.71
N ARG A 93 21.41 6.78 6.93
CA ARG A 93 21.19 8.19 7.19
C ARG A 93 22.18 8.72 8.20
N ASP A 94 22.47 10.02 8.12
CA ASP A 94 23.22 10.71 9.15
C ASP A 94 22.27 11.29 10.21
N PRO A 95 22.53 11.05 11.51
CA PRO A 95 21.78 11.72 12.57
C PRO A 95 22.11 13.22 12.55
N ASP A 96 21.11 14.08 12.67
CA ASP A 96 21.31 15.53 12.61
C ASP A 96 21.37 16.23 13.97
N GLY A 97 21.33 15.44 15.06
CA GLY A 97 21.36 15.91 16.44
C GLY A 97 20.02 16.45 16.97
N ARG A 98 18.96 16.47 16.17
CA ARG A 98 17.60 16.92 16.56
C ARG A 98 16.61 15.76 16.69
N GLY A 99 17.11 14.53 16.60
CA GLY A 99 16.31 13.30 16.54
C GLY A 99 15.76 13.00 15.14
N THR A 100 16.15 13.77 14.12
CA THR A 100 15.85 13.53 12.71
C THR A 100 17.10 13.08 11.97
N THR A 101 16.98 12.79 10.69
CA THR A 101 18.09 12.26 9.89
C THR A 101 18.18 12.94 8.53
N ARG A 102 19.38 12.93 7.93
CA ARG A 102 19.67 13.55 6.62
C ARG A 102 20.19 12.54 5.60
N PRO A 103 20.05 12.84 4.29
CA PRO A 103 20.92 12.42 3.22
C PRO A 103 22.25 11.79 3.58
N ARG A 104 22.45 10.48 3.49
CA ARG A 104 23.82 9.96 3.33
C ARG A 104 23.99 9.51 1.89
N ALA A 105 24.77 10.25 1.11
CA ALA A 105 25.13 9.84 -0.24
C ALA A 105 25.87 8.49 -0.18
N GLY A 106 25.52 7.55 -1.06
CA GLY A 106 26.13 6.21 -1.10
C GLY A 106 27.58 6.21 -1.59
N ARG A 107 28.07 7.34 -2.13
CA ARG A 107 29.48 7.50 -2.56
C ARG A 107 30.44 7.37 -1.37
N GLY A 108 31.20 6.28 -1.36
CA GLY A 108 32.20 5.97 -0.33
C GLY A 108 31.83 4.75 0.52
N VAL A 109 30.59 4.26 0.43
CA VAL A 109 30.20 2.95 0.95
C VAL A 109 30.65 1.91 -0.08
N GLY A 110 31.84 1.33 0.11
CA GLY A 110 32.39 0.29 -0.76
C GLY A 110 33.56 0.67 -1.68
N ALA A 111 34.17 1.86 -1.55
CA ALA A 111 35.37 2.20 -2.33
C ALA A 111 36.66 1.50 -1.83
N ALA A 112 36.62 0.82 -0.67
CA ALA A 112 37.68 -0.06 -0.18
C ALA A 112 37.12 -1.04 0.87
N GLY A 113 36.73 -2.24 0.44
CA GLY A 113 36.22 -3.30 1.32
C GLY A 113 34.72 -3.19 1.65
N ALA A 114 34.05 -4.34 1.76
CA ALA A 114 32.62 -4.41 2.09
C ALA A 114 32.34 -3.59 3.36
N SER A 115 31.55 -2.53 3.22
CA SER A 115 31.21 -1.66 4.34
C SER A 115 30.28 -2.41 5.29
N VAL A 116 30.68 -2.57 6.54
CA VAL A 116 29.90 -3.26 7.57
C VAL A 116 29.32 -2.24 8.54
N VAL A 117 27.98 -2.19 8.62
CA VAL A 117 27.27 -1.40 9.63
C VAL A 117 27.05 -2.28 10.86
N ARG A 118 27.51 -1.82 12.01
CA ARG A 118 27.31 -2.47 13.31
C ARG A 118 26.08 -1.91 13.97
N LEU A 119 25.18 -2.81 14.37
CA LEU A 119 23.93 -2.50 15.08
C LEU A 119 23.97 -3.10 16.49
N PRO A 120 23.02 -2.72 17.37
CA PRO A 120 22.81 -3.37 18.66
C PRO A 120 22.61 -4.89 18.55
N ALA A 121 22.63 -5.57 19.70
CA ALA A 121 22.50 -7.03 19.79
C ALA A 121 23.51 -7.82 18.93
N GLY A 122 24.64 -7.20 18.57
CA GLY A 122 25.68 -7.82 17.75
C GLY A 122 25.31 -8.01 16.27
N VAL A 123 24.21 -7.43 15.79
CA VAL A 123 23.79 -7.51 14.39
C VAL A 123 24.76 -6.72 13.52
N ARG A 124 25.15 -7.31 12.38
CA ARG A 124 26.02 -6.68 11.39
C ARG A 124 25.35 -6.73 10.02
N LEU A 125 25.28 -5.58 9.36
CA LEU A 125 24.80 -5.48 7.98
C LEU A 125 26.00 -5.34 7.05
N VAL A 126 26.13 -6.29 6.13
CA VAL A 126 27.12 -6.21 5.05
C VAL A 126 26.45 -5.54 3.86
N MET A 127 26.96 -4.37 3.46
CA MET A 127 26.52 -3.65 2.26
C MET A 127 26.98 -4.41 1.02
N GLU A 128 26.05 -4.88 0.20
CA GLU A 128 26.36 -5.67 -1.00
C GLU A 128 26.31 -4.81 -2.26
N GLU A 129 25.12 -4.32 -2.63
CA GLU A 129 24.91 -3.57 -3.87
C GLU A 129 23.76 -2.55 -3.74
N PRO A 130 23.75 -1.48 -4.55
CA PRO A 130 22.61 -0.57 -4.61
C PRO A 130 21.33 -1.30 -5.04
N LEU A 131 20.17 -0.93 -4.47
CA LEU A 131 18.87 -1.48 -4.84
C LEU A 131 18.51 -1.22 -6.30
N SER A 132 18.98 -0.09 -6.86
CA SER A 132 18.78 0.26 -8.26
C SER A 132 20.08 0.79 -8.85
N ALA A 133 20.36 0.44 -10.10
CA ALA A 133 21.58 0.86 -10.81
C ALA A 133 21.71 2.40 -10.97
N ARG A 134 20.61 3.14 -10.79
CA ARG A 134 20.58 4.61 -10.91
C ARG A 134 20.49 5.35 -9.58
N GLY A 135 20.30 4.63 -8.47
CA GLY A 135 20.10 5.23 -7.14
C GLY A 135 21.19 4.79 -6.18
N ASP A 136 21.69 5.73 -5.38
CA ASP A 136 22.74 5.49 -4.38
C ASP A 136 22.22 5.49 -2.93
N ARG A 137 20.90 5.71 -2.76
CA ARG A 137 20.22 5.84 -1.46
C ARG A 137 19.95 4.50 -0.79
N LEU A 138 19.26 3.59 -1.49
CA LEU A 138 18.86 2.29 -0.97
C LEU A 138 19.84 1.21 -1.41
N TRP A 139 20.16 0.30 -0.49
CA TRP A 139 21.12 -0.78 -0.70
C TRP A 139 20.58 -2.10 -0.21
N TRP A 140 20.89 -3.15 -0.96
CA TRP A 140 20.76 -4.52 -0.48
C TRP A 140 21.86 -4.82 0.54
N VAL A 141 21.42 -5.32 1.69
CA VAL A 141 22.31 -5.78 2.76
C VAL A 141 21.96 -7.18 3.20
N ARG A 142 22.98 -7.91 3.64
CA ARG A 142 22.80 -9.16 4.34
C ARG A 142 23.08 -8.95 5.82
N ALA A 143 22.10 -9.30 6.64
CA ALA A 143 22.27 -9.32 8.08
C ALA A 143 23.01 -10.60 8.50
N SER A 144 23.94 -10.46 9.42
CA SER A 144 24.60 -11.55 10.14
C SER A 144 24.52 -11.29 11.65
N GLY A 145 24.45 -12.35 12.45
CA GLY A 145 24.22 -12.27 13.89
C GLY A 145 22.76 -12.57 14.27
N ALA A 146 22.20 -11.78 15.19
CA ALA A 146 20.83 -11.96 15.69
C ALA A 146 19.74 -11.66 14.64
N ASP A 147 18.51 -12.12 14.91
CA ASP A 147 17.34 -11.89 14.05
C ASP A 147 17.01 -10.39 13.92
N VAL A 148 16.87 -9.91 12.67
CA VAL A 148 16.51 -8.52 12.37
C VAL A 148 15.13 -8.19 12.96
N GLY A 149 14.18 -9.12 12.93
CA GLY A 149 12.86 -8.89 13.54
C GLY A 149 12.95 -8.59 15.04
N GLY A 150 13.77 -9.34 15.77
CA GLY A 150 14.09 -9.10 17.17
C GLY A 150 14.77 -7.75 17.40
N LEU A 151 15.78 -7.43 16.59
CA LEU A 151 16.47 -6.14 16.63
C LEU A 151 15.50 -4.97 16.49
N LEU A 152 14.61 -5.02 15.48
CA LEU A 152 13.63 -3.96 15.23
C LEU A 152 12.69 -3.79 16.44
N ARG A 153 12.20 -4.90 17.02
CA ARG A 153 11.29 -4.82 18.18
C ARG A 153 11.93 -4.22 19.43
N GLU A 154 13.21 -4.51 19.67
CA GLU A 154 13.90 -4.12 20.91
C GLU A 154 14.61 -2.77 20.81
N TYR A 155 15.21 -2.46 19.66
CA TYR A 155 16.05 -1.27 19.46
C TYR A 155 15.53 -0.30 18.40
N GLY A 156 14.47 -0.69 17.69
CA GLY A 156 13.90 0.11 16.62
C GLY A 156 12.96 1.21 17.11
N ARG A 157 12.76 2.20 16.25
CA ARG A 157 11.72 3.23 16.36
C ARG A 157 11.08 3.49 14.99
N PRO A 158 9.87 4.08 14.93
CA PRO A 158 9.31 4.55 13.66
C PRO A 158 10.26 5.53 12.97
N ILE A 159 10.22 5.57 11.64
CA ILE A 159 10.98 6.56 10.87
C ILE A 159 10.39 7.94 11.15
N ARG A 160 11.25 8.89 11.52
CA ARG A 160 10.88 10.27 11.84
C ARG A 160 11.28 11.22 10.71
N TYR A 161 10.32 12.02 10.25
CA TYR A 161 10.54 13.07 9.25
C TYR A 161 10.76 14.45 9.86
N ALA A 162 11.43 15.32 9.11
CA ALA A 162 11.88 16.65 9.56
C ALA A 162 10.75 17.59 10.04
N TYR A 163 9.54 17.44 9.52
CA TYR A 163 8.39 18.27 9.90
C TYR A 163 7.73 17.85 11.23
N THR A 164 8.08 16.68 11.78
CA THR A 164 7.54 16.22 13.07
C THR A 164 8.31 16.83 14.25
N GLU A 165 7.60 17.21 15.30
CA GLU A 165 8.20 17.92 16.44
C GLU A 165 9.14 17.02 17.28
N ARG A 166 8.79 15.74 17.41
CA ARG A 166 9.50 14.74 18.23
C ARG A 166 9.16 13.32 17.78
N ASP A 167 9.90 12.34 18.29
CA ASP A 167 9.57 10.93 18.11
C ASP A 167 8.17 10.62 18.68
N GLN A 168 7.47 9.74 17.97
CA GLN A 168 6.14 9.29 18.36
C GLN A 168 6.19 7.77 18.64
N PRO A 169 5.39 7.26 19.59
CA PRO A 169 5.36 5.83 19.87
C PRO A 169 4.87 5.06 18.64
N LEU A 170 5.29 3.80 18.49
CA LEU A 170 4.86 2.94 17.37
C LEU A 170 3.33 2.87 17.25
N SER A 171 2.60 2.91 18.36
CA SER A 171 1.12 2.92 18.39
C SER A 171 0.50 4.11 17.65
N ALA A 172 1.20 5.25 17.52
CA ALA A 172 0.75 6.40 16.76
C ALA A 172 0.82 6.16 15.24
N TYR A 173 1.61 5.18 14.79
CA TYR A 173 1.77 4.77 13.40
C TYR A 173 0.95 3.52 13.04
N GLN A 174 0.39 2.82 14.04
CA GLN A 174 -0.46 1.65 13.78
C GLN A 174 -1.91 2.05 13.47
N THR A 175 -2.41 1.57 12.34
CA THR A 175 -3.81 1.69 11.97
C THR A 175 -4.64 0.61 12.70
N VAL A 176 -5.95 0.84 12.84
CA VAL A 176 -6.86 -0.17 13.41
C VAL A 176 -7.04 -1.41 12.52
N PHE A 177 -6.52 -1.38 11.29
CA PHE A 177 -6.57 -2.49 10.34
C PHE A 177 -5.27 -3.28 10.29
N ALA A 178 -4.22 -2.86 11.02
CA ALA A 178 -2.95 -3.54 11.04
C ALA A 178 -3.11 -4.97 11.58
N LEU A 179 -2.65 -5.96 10.80
CA LEU A 179 -2.64 -7.37 11.19
C LEU A 179 -1.20 -7.88 11.28
N PRO A 180 -0.85 -8.69 12.28
CA PRO A 180 0.46 -9.33 12.33
C PRO A 180 0.75 -10.15 11.08
N SER A 181 1.95 -10.05 10.53
CA SER A 181 2.41 -10.94 9.45
C SER A 181 3.08 -12.19 10.05
N PRO A 182 2.81 -13.41 9.53
CA PRO A 182 3.43 -14.64 10.03
C PRO A 182 4.97 -14.63 10.00
N ASP A 183 5.57 -13.96 9.01
CA ASP A 183 7.01 -13.83 8.82
C ASP A 183 7.62 -12.60 9.53
N GLY A 184 6.81 -11.88 10.32
CA GLY A 184 7.20 -10.65 10.99
C GLY A 184 7.37 -9.45 10.07
N ALA A 185 6.99 -9.54 8.80
CA ALA A 185 7.06 -8.43 7.87
C ALA A 185 6.00 -7.36 8.13
N GLY A 186 6.27 -6.19 7.57
CA GLY A 186 5.42 -5.02 7.68
C GLY A 186 5.99 -3.88 6.84
N SER A 187 5.34 -2.74 6.93
CA SER A 187 5.77 -1.53 6.25
C SER A 187 6.79 -0.76 7.08
N ALA A 188 7.80 -0.19 6.44
CA ALA A 188 8.59 0.89 7.04
C ALA A 188 7.74 2.15 7.25
N GLU A 189 6.86 2.44 6.29
CA GLU A 189 5.98 3.62 6.27
C GLU A 189 4.52 3.24 6.54
N MET A 190 3.82 3.97 7.40
CA MET A 190 2.44 3.61 7.73
C MET A 190 1.46 3.81 6.55
N PRO A 191 0.38 3.02 6.45
CA PRO A 191 -0.78 3.31 5.61
C PRO A 191 -1.58 4.52 6.15
N SER A 192 -1.02 5.73 6.04
CA SER A 192 -1.45 6.91 6.82
C SER A 192 -2.90 7.35 6.60
N ALA A 193 -3.45 7.14 5.40
CA ALA A 193 -4.86 7.43 5.10
C ALA A 193 -5.86 6.67 6.00
N ALA A 194 -5.45 5.51 6.52
CA ALA A 194 -6.26 4.69 7.41
C ALA A 194 -6.04 5.03 8.90
N ARG A 195 -5.07 5.90 9.22
CA ARG A 195 -4.75 6.27 10.60
C ARG A 195 -5.94 6.85 11.36
N PRO A 196 -6.78 7.74 10.80
CA PRO A 196 -7.86 8.35 11.56
C PRO A 196 -9.01 7.41 11.92
N PHE A 197 -9.05 6.18 11.38
CA PHE A 197 -10.08 5.21 11.75
C PHE A 197 -9.90 4.75 13.20
N THR A 198 -11.00 4.77 13.96
CA THR A 198 -11.12 4.17 15.29
C THR A 198 -11.97 2.92 15.22
N ALA A 199 -11.83 2.00 16.19
CA ALA A 199 -12.68 0.81 16.26
C ALA A 199 -14.19 1.19 16.31
N ARG A 200 -14.52 2.27 17.03
CA ARG A 200 -15.87 2.84 17.08
C ARG A 200 -16.38 3.27 15.70
N LEU A 201 -15.56 4.00 14.95
CA LEU A 201 -15.92 4.46 13.60
C LEU A 201 -16.10 3.29 12.63
N VAL A 202 -15.22 2.28 12.70
CA VAL A 202 -15.33 1.06 11.89
C VAL A 202 -16.63 0.32 12.21
N ALA A 203 -16.98 0.16 13.49
CA ALA A 203 -18.24 -0.47 13.89
C ALA A 203 -19.46 0.30 13.37
N GLU A 204 -19.45 1.64 13.42
CA GLU A 204 -20.52 2.47 12.87
C GLU A 204 -20.66 2.28 11.35
N LEU A 205 -19.55 2.27 10.61
CA LEU A 205 -19.53 2.01 9.17
C LEU A 205 -20.15 0.64 8.84
N VAL A 206 -19.72 -0.41 9.54
CA VAL A 206 -20.27 -1.76 9.36
C VAL A 206 -21.77 -1.80 9.67
N SER A 207 -22.23 -1.17 10.76
CA SER A 207 -23.66 -1.13 11.11
C SER A 207 -24.54 -0.41 10.08
N ARG A 208 -23.95 0.49 9.28
CA ARG A 208 -24.61 1.19 8.17
C ARG A 208 -24.53 0.43 6.84
N GLY A 209 -23.96 -0.76 6.84
CA GLY A 209 -23.83 -1.61 5.65
C GLY A 209 -22.64 -1.28 4.76
N VAL A 210 -21.65 -0.54 5.26
CA VAL A 210 -20.35 -0.36 4.57
C VAL A 210 -19.49 -1.60 4.81
N GLN A 211 -18.91 -2.12 3.74
CA GLN A 211 -18.10 -3.33 3.75
C GLN A 211 -16.60 -2.98 3.75
N PHE A 212 -15.75 -3.93 4.17
CA PHE A 212 -14.30 -3.78 4.16
C PHE A 212 -13.63 -4.94 3.41
N ALA A 213 -12.71 -4.62 2.50
CA ALA A 213 -11.87 -5.59 1.81
C ALA A 213 -10.40 -5.42 2.24
N PRO A 214 -9.85 -6.32 3.06
CA PRO A 214 -8.46 -6.24 3.47
C PRO A 214 -7.52 -6.61 2.32
N VAL A 215 -6.48 -5.81 2.13
CA VAL A 215 -5.33 -6.11 1.26
C VAL A 215 -4.05 -5.87 2.03
N THR A 216 -2.93 -6.40 1.57
CA THR A 216 -1.63 -6.12 2.17
C THR A 216 -0.72 -5.51 1.13
N LEU A 217 -0.04 -4.42 1.48
CA LEU A 217 1.11 -3.90 0.75
C LEU A 217 2.12 -3.36 1.77
N HIS A 218 3.29 -4.01 1.83
CA HIS A 218 4.38 -3.62 2.71
C HIS A 218 5.20 -2.53 2.03
N THR A 219 4.94 -1.29 2.42
CA THR A 219 5.64 -0.12 1.92
C THR A 219 7.02 -0.03 2.53
N GLY A 220 8.03 0.19 1.70
CA GLY A 220 9.37 0.47 2.19
C GLY A 220 9.60 1.96 2.46
N VAL A 221 10.85 2.34 2.73
CA VAL A 221 11.25 3.73 3.00
C VAL A 221 10.98 4.59 1.77
N SER A 222 10.15 5.62 1.97
CA SER A 222 9.91 6.66 0.98
C SER A 222 10.92 7.80 1.17
N SER A 223 11.45 8.35 0.07
CA SER A 223 12.21 9.61 0.15
C SER A 223 11.32 10.74 -0.33
N ALA A 224 10.89 11.59 0.60
CA ALA A 224 10.23 12.86 0.26
C ALA A 224 11.18 13.80 -0.52
N GLU A 225 12.49 13.52 -0.51
CA GLU A 225 13.53 14.38 -1.05
C GLU A 225 13.94 13.98 -2.49
N ALA A 226 13.71 12.72 -2.90
CA ALA A 226 14.35 12.16 -4.11
C ALA A 226 13.43 11.90 -5.33
N HIS A 227 12.11 12.08 -5.24
CA HIS A 227 11.18 11.86 -6.37
C HIS A 227 11.43 10.54 -7.13
N GLU A 228 11.87 9.50 -6.42
CA GLU A 228 12.20 8.20 -7.02
C GLU A 228 10.92 7.44 -7.37
N PRO A 229 10.88 6.72 -8.51
CA PRO A 229 9.80 5.80 -8.77
C PRO A 229 9.78 4.72 -7.67
N PRO A 230 8.59 4.18 -7.34
CA PRO A 230 8.51 3.10 -6.37
C PRO A 230 9.32 1.89 -6.88
N TYR A 231 10.20 1.38 -6.03
CA TYR A 231 10.81 0.07 -6.23
C TYR A 231 9.77 -1.02 -5.92
N PRO A 232 10.03 -2.27 -6.31
CA PRO A 232 9.10 -3.37 -6.05
C PRO A 232 8.77 -3.48 -4.55
N GLU A 233 7.48 -3.51 -4.24
CA GLU A 233 6.96 -3.71 -2.88
C GLU A 233 6.11 -4.95 -2.82
N ARG A 234 6.18 -5.67 -1.69
CA ARG A 234 5.45 -6.91 -1.53
C ARG A 234 3.97 -6.63 -1.25
N PHE A 235 3.09 -7.29 -1.98
CA PHE A 235 1.65 -7.13 -1.82
C PHE A 235 0.91 -8.48 -1.85
N ALA A 236 -0.31 -8.46 -1.32
CA ALA A 236 -1.26 -9.56 -1.42
C ALA A 236 -2.70 -9.02 -1.48
N VAL A 237 -3.49 -9.58 -2.39
CA VAL A 237 -4.94 -9.44 -2.46
C VAL A 237 -5.53 -10.82 -2.23
N PRO A 238 -6.07 -11.10 -1.03
CA PRO A 238 -6.70 -12.40 -0.73
C PRO A 238 -7.90 -12.68 -1.63
N GLU A 239 -8.21 -13.96 -1.83
CA GLU A 239 -9.34 -14.38 -2.66
C GLU A 239 -10.68 -13.81 -2.16
N ALA A 240 -10.91 -13.80 -0.85
CA ALA A 240 -12.11 -13.21 -0.26
C ALA A 240 -12.27 -11.73 -0.64
N SER A 241 -11.17 -10.96 -0.57
CA SER A 241 -11.16 -9.55 -0.95
C SER A 241 -11.41 -9.36 -2.45
N ALA A 242 -10.77 -10.16 -3.30
CA ALA A 242 -10.99 -10.11 -4.75
C ALA A 242 -12.46 -10.41 -5.11
N ARG A 243 -13.05 -11.46 -4.52
CA ARG A 243 -14.47 -11.81 -4.70
C ARG A 243 -15.40 -10.68 -4.25
N LEU A 244 -15.16 -10.12 -3.07
CA LEU A 244 -15.95 -9.02 -2.51
C LEU A 244 -15.89 -7.76 -3.40
N ILE A 245 -14.69 -7.38 -3.84
CA ILE A 245 -14.49 -6.23 -4.73
C ILE A 245 -15.24 -6.44 -6.06
N ASN A 246 -15.13 -7.62 -6.65
CA ASN A 246 -15.84 -7.92 -7.91
C ASN A 246 -17.36 -7.93 -7.73
N ALA A 247 -17.88 -8.45 -6.61
CA ALA A 247 -19.30 -8.47 -6.31
C ALA A 247 -19.86 -7.04 -6.16
N VAL A 248 -19.17 -6.17 -5.42
CA VAL A 248 -19.56 -4.77 -5.26
C VAL A 248 -19.52 -4.02 -6.60
N ARG A 249 -18.51 -4.29 -7.44
CA ARG A 249 -18.45 -3.71 -8.80
C ARG A 249 -19.52 -4.21 -9.76
N ALA A 250 -20.00 -5.43 -9.56
CA ALA A 250 -21.12 -5.98 -10.34
C ALA A 250 -22.47 -5.38 -9.91
N GLY A 251 -22.57 -4.89 -8.67
CA GLY A 251 -23.72 -4.13 -8.17
C GLY A 251 -23.53 -2.61 -8.27
N ASP A 252 -24.35 -1.88 -7.52
CA ASP A 252 -24.39 -0.41 -7.48
C ASP A 252 -23.46 0.22 -6.43
N GLY A 253 -22.74 -0.59 -5.67
CA GLY A 253 -21.81 -0.10 -4.65
C GLY A 253 -20.56 0.56 -5.25
N ARG A 254 -19.97 1.50 -4.50
CA ARG A 254 -18.69 2.12 -4.83
C ARG A 254 -17.54 1.37 -4.16
N VAL A 255 -16.45 1.20 -4.88
CA VAL A 255 -15.19 0.68 -4.34
C VAL A 255 -14.26 1.86 -4.05
N VAL A 256 -14.07 2.20 -2.78
CA VAL A 256 -13.20 3.29 -2.36
C VAL A 256 -11.94 2.70 -1.73
N ALA A 257 -10.77 3.05 -2.28
CA ALA A 257 -9.51 2.68 -1.65
C ALA A 257 -9.16 3.63 -0.51
N VAL A 258 -8.69 3.08 0.61
CA VAL A 258 -8.16 3.85 1.74
C VAL A 258 -6.64 3.87 1.63
N GLY A 259 -6.13 4.90 0.97
CA GLY A 259 -4.72 5.14 0.70
C GLY A 259 -4.25 4.69 -0.68
N THR A 260 -3.20 5.34 -1.16
CA THR A 260 -2.55 5.06 -2.45
C THR A 260 -1.96 3.64 -2.51
N THR A 261 -1.57 3.08 -1.36
CA THR A 261 -1.09 1.70 -1.24
C THR A 261 -2.18 0.68 -1.53
N ALA A 262 -3.42 0.90 -1.06
CA ALA A 262 -4.56 0.05 -1.37
C ALA A 262 -4.91 0.10 -2.86
N VAL A 263 -4.82 1.28 -3.50
CA VAL A 263 -4.97 1.42 -4.96
C VAL A 263 -3.93 0.57 -5.68
N ARG A 264 -2.64 0.70 -5.34
CA ARG A 264 -1.57 -0.06 -6.01
C ARG A 264 -1.74 -1.57 -5.85
N ALA A 265 -2.09 -2.05 -4.66
CA ALA A 265 -2.31 -3.48 -4.41
C ALA A 265 -3.44 -4.03 -5.30
N VAL A 266 -4.60 -3.38 -5.31
CA VAL A 266 -5.76 -3.87 -6.06
C VAL A 266 -5.60 -3.71 -7.57
N GLU A 267 -4.99 -2.61 -8.03
CA GLU A 267 -4.75 -2.37 -9.45
C GLU A 267 -3.67 -3.29 -10.03
N SER A 268 -2.77 -3.81 -9.18
CA SER A 268 -1.80 -4.84 -9.56
C SER A 268 -2.44 -6.22 -9.69
N ALA A 269 -3.53 -6.47 -8.96
CA ALA A 269 -4.31 -7.69 -9.01
C ALA A 269 -5.43 -7.68 -10.07
N ALA A 270 -5.62 -6.56 -10.76
CA ALA A 270 -6.66 -6.37 -11.76
C ALA A 270 -6.18 -6.70 -13.17
N GLY A 271 -6.92 -7.58 -13.86
CA GLY A 271 -6.67 -7.88 -15.27
C GLY A 271 -7.06 -6.73 -16.21
N PRO A 272 -6.73 -6.83 -17.51
CA PRO A 272 -7.20 -5.87 -18.53
C PRO A 272 -8.73 -5.78 -18.63
N ASP A 273 -9.42 -6.86 -18.26
CA ASP A 273 -10.88 -6.96 -18.12
C ASP A 273 -11.45 -6.20 -16.91
N GLY A 274 -10.58 -5.63 -16.07
CA GLY A 274 -10.94 -4.96 -14.83
C GLY A 274 -11.42 -5.93 -13.74
N VAL A 275 -11.24 -7.24 -13.89
CA VAL A 275 -11.59 -8.23 -12.86
C VAL A 275 -10.41 -8.39 -11.92
N VAL A 276 -10.68 -8.26 -10.61
CA VAL A 276 -9.67 -8.46 -9.56
C VAL A 276 -9.53 -9.96 -9.30
N ARG A 277 -8.29 -10.47 -9.28
CA ARG A 277 -8.00 -11.87 -8.97
C ARG A 277 -7.17 -11.94 -7.70
N ALA A 278 -7.25 -13.07 -6.99
CA ALA A 278 -6.34 -13.31 -5.88
C ALA A 278 -4.90 -13.27 -6.42
N ALA A 279 -4.03 -12.50 -5.77
CA ALA A 279 -2.65 -12.31 -6.23
C ALA A 279 -1.76 -11.99 -5.04
N ALA A 280 -0.52 -12.47 -5.09
CA ALA A 280 0.53 -12.11 -4.15
C ALA A 280 1.87 -12.09 -4.87
N GLY A 281 2.80 -11.27 -4.37
CA GLY A 281 4.13 -11.13 -4.96
C GLY A 281 4.61 -9.69 -4.83
N TRP A 282 5.28 -9.20 -5.87
CA TRP A 282 5.88 -7.88 -5.91
C TRP A 282 5.15 -6.97 -6.89
N THR A 283 4.90 -5.73 -6.49
CA THR A 283 4.35 -4.70 -7.38
C THR A 283 5.30 -3.51 -7.49
N ASN A 284 5.62 -3.15 -8.72
CA ASN A 284 6.26 -1.89 -9.10
C ASN A 284 5.28 -0.99 -9.87
N LEU A 285 3.98 -1.25 -9.76
CA LEU A 285 2.96 -0.51 -10.50
C LEU A 285 2.98 0.97 -10.10
N VAL A 286 3.18 1.82 -11.10
CA VAL A 286 2.96 3.26 -11.01
C VAL A 286 1.64 3.60 -11.72
N VAL A 287 0.71 4.18 -10.98
CA VAL A 287 -0.60 4.58 -11.53
C VAL A 287 -0.47 6.01 -12.04
N MET A 288 -0.45 6.16 -13.36
CA MET A 288 -0.40 7.45 -14.05
C MET A 288 -1.75 7.80 -14.67
N PRO A 289 -2.05 9.09 -14.93
CA PRO A 289 -3.31 9.54 -15.52
C PRO A 289 -3.65 8.84 -16.84
N GLU A 290 -2.65 8.52 -17.68
CA GLU A 290 -2.85 7.90 -18.99
C GLU A 290 -3.32 6.45 -18.88
N ARG A 291 -2.90 5.74 -17.83
CA ARG A 291 -3.38 4.39 -17.50
C ARG A 291 -4.75 4.44 -16.84
N GLY A 292 -4.96 5.42 -15.96
CA GLY A 292 -6.11 5.48 -15.07
C GLY A 292 -6.16 4.33 -14.05
N VAL A 293 -7.31 4.21 -13.40
CA VAL A 293 -7.68 3.10 -12.50
C VAL A 293 -8.80 2.27 -13.10
N ARG A 294 -8.79 0.96 -12.87
CA ARG A 294 -9.81 0.03 -13.38
C ARG A 294 -10.83 -0.35 -12.31
N VAL A 295 -10.40 -0.40 -11.05
CA VAL A 295 -11.15 -1.02 -9.96
C VAL A 295 -11.82 0.02 -9.08
N VAL A 296 -11.08 1.05 -8.67
CA VAL A 296 -11.51 1.99 -7.63
C VAL A 296 -12.40 3.09 -8.22
N ASP A 297 -13.53 3.34 -7.57
CA ASP A 297 -14.45 4.44 -7.86
C ASP A 297 -14.12 5.69 -7.02
N GLY A 298 -13.16 5.61 -6.10
CA GLY A 298 -12.76 6.72 -5.25
C GLY A 298 -11.53 6.41 -4.39
N LEU A 299 -10.95 7.45 -3.81
CA LEU A 299 -9.76 7.38 -2.98
C LEU A 299 -9.93 8.24 -1.72
N LEU A 300 -9.79 7.63 -0.55
CA LEU A 300 -9.58 8.33 0.71
C LEU A 300 -8.07 8.38 0.97
N THR A 301 -7.48 9.57 1.09
CA THR A 301 -6.02 9.77 1.19
C THR A 301 -5.69 10.96 2.09
N GLY A 302 -4.45 11.03 2.59
CA GLY A 302 -3.91 12.29 3.12
C GLY A 302 -3.67 13.32 2.02
N LEU A 303 -3.39 14.57 2.41
CA LEU A 303 -2.95 15.62 1.50
C LEU A 303 -1.44 15.50 1.22
N HIS A 304 -1.08 15.39 -0.05
CA HIS A 304 0.29 15.16 -0.52
C HIS A 304 0.83 16.35 -1.27
N GLU A 305 2.11 16.68 -1.10
CA GLU A 305 2.71 17.76 -1.87
C GLU A 305 2.60 17.51 -3.40
N PRO A 306 2.33 18.55 -4.21
CA PRO A 306 2.05 18.40 -5.65
C PRO A 306 3.18 17.83 -6.49
N GLN A 307 4.40 17.74 -5.96
CA GLN A 307 5.53 17.19 -6.70
C GLN A 307 5.63 15.66 -6.58
N ALA A 308 4.85 15.03 -5.69
CA ALA A 308 4.91 13.59 -5.47
C ALA A 308 4.24 12.78 -6.58
N SER A 309 4.76 11.58 -6.85
CA SER A 309 4.10 10.55 -7.69
C SER A 309 2.67 10.23 -7.23
N HIS A 310 2.35 10.49 -5.97
CA HIS A 310 0.98 10.42 -5.44
C HIS A 310 0.01 11.37 -6.16
N LEU A 311 0.44 12.57 -6.56
CA LEU A 311 -0.43 13.51 -7.28
C LEU A 311 -0.95 12.89 -8.58
N LEU A 312 -0.07 12.24 -9.35
CA LEU A 312 -0.41 11.57 -10.61
C LEU A 312 -1.45 10.46 -10.40
N MET A 313 -1.38 9.73 -9.28
CA MET A 313 -2.40 8.74 -8.93
C MET A 313 -3.73 9.39 -8.55
N LEU A 314 -3.72 10.49 -7.79
CA LEU A 314 -4.93 11.24 -7.44
C LEU A 314 -5.63 11.75 -8.72
N GLU A 315 -4.84 12.26 -9.67
CA GLU A 315 -5.32 12.68 -10.99
C GLU A 315 -5.89 11.50 -11.79
N ALA A 316 -5.25 10.33 -11.74
CA ALA A 316 -5.76 9.11 -12.38
C ALA A 316 -7.09 8.62 -11.79
N VAL A 317 -7.38 8.92 -10.52
CA VAL A 317 -8.63 8.53 -9.84
C VAL A 317 -9.75 9.54 -10.07
N ALA A 318 -9.49 10.84 -9.93
CA ALA A 318 -10.53 11.87 -9.87
C ALA A 318 -10.45 12.94 -10.96
N GLY A 319 -9.37 12.95 -11.74
CA GLY A 319 -9.08 13.95 -12.76
C GLY A 319 -8.40 15.20 -12.19
N ARG A 320 -7.55 15.81 -13.02
CA ARG A 320 -6.73 16.97 -12.65
C ARG A 320 -7.52 18.13 -12.04
N ALA A 321 -8.61 18.53 -12.69
CA ALA A 321 -9.42 19.67 -12.23
C ALA A 321 -10.03 19.45 -10.83
N ALA A 322 -10.37 18.21 -10.48
CA ALA A 322 -10.88 17.88 -9.15
C ALA A 322 -9.80 18.01 -8.07
N VAL A 323 -8.58 17.55 -8.38
CA VAL A 323 -7.43 17.61 -7.49
C VAL A 323 -6.99 19.06 -7.27
N ASP A 324 -6.80 19.82 -8.35
CA ASP A 324 -6.39 21.23 -8.27
C ASP A 324 -7.39 22.03 -7.43
N ARG A 325 -8.69 21.91 -7.72
CA ARG A 325 -9.74 22.62 -6.99
C ARG A 325 -9.80 22.23 -5.51
N ALA A 326 -9.62 20.95 -5.20
CA ALA A 326 -9.59 20.48 -3.82
C ALA A 326 -8.37 21.00 -3.06
N TYR A 327 -7.20 21.05 -3.70
CA TYR A 327 -5.97 21.55 -3.08
C TYR A 327 -6.03 23.05 -2.80
N GLU A 328 -6.62 23.84 -3.72
CA GLU A 328 -6.92 25.25 -3.47
C GLU A 328 -7.81 25.43 -2.23
N GLU A 329 -8.89 24.65 -2.12
CA GLU A 329 -9.78 24.69 -0.95
C GLU A 329 -9.11 24.17 0.33
N ALA A 330 -8.23 23.19 0.23
CA ALA A 330 -7.46 22.68 1.35
C ALA A 330 -6.54 23.77 1.93
N LEU A 331 -5.83 24.50 1.05
CA LEU A 331 -4.98 25.62 1.47
C LEU A 331 -5.80 26.77 2.03
N ARG A 332 -6.86 27.20 1.32
CA ARG A 332 -7.77 28.27 1.78
C ARG A 332 -8.38 27.92 3.13
N GLY A 333 -8.76 26.66 3.31
CA GLY A 333 -9.31 26.12 4.54
C GLY A 333 -8.28 25.77 5.60
N ARG A 334 -6.98 25.98 5.36
CA ARG A 334 -5.87 25.65 6.27
C ARG A 334 -5.90 24.20 6.79
N TYR A 335 -6.13 23.25 5.88
CA TYR A 335 -6.03 21.84 6.19
C TYR A 335 -4.58 21.48 6.56
N LEU A 336 -4.43 20.50 7.45
CA LEU A 336 -3.13 19.99 7.88
C LEU A 336 -2.67 18.84 6.95
N TRP A 337 -1.38 18.78 6.66
CA TRP A 337 -0.77 17.89 5.66
C TRP A 337 0.13 16.83 6.32
N HIS A 338 0.62 15.88 5.51
CA HIS A 338 1.46 14.74 5.89
C HIS A 338 0.72 13.65 6.71
N GLU A 339 1.47 12.70 7.26
CA GLU A 339 0.98 11.43 7.83
C GLU A 339 0.08 11.56 9.05
N PHE A 340 0.16 12.68 9.77
CA PHE A 340 -0.77 13.02 10.86
C PHE A 340 -1.86 14.02 10.43
N GLY A 341 -1.83 14.48 9.19
CA GLY A 341 -2.70 15.54 8.68
C GLY A 341 -4.17 15.15 8.55
N ASP A 342 -4.89 16.07 7.94
CA ASP A 342 -6.27 15.88 7.52
C ASP A 342 -6.35 14.97 6.29
N VAL A 343 -7.55 14.47 6.02
CA VAL A 343 -7.80 13.53 4.93
C VAL A 343 -8.72 14.10 3.86
N HIS A 344 -8.64 13.53 2.68
CA HIS A 344 -9.38 13.91 1.48
C HIS A 344 -10.02 12.67 0.87
N LEU A 345 -11.35 12.67 0.75
CA LEU A 345 -12.10 11.71 -0.06
C LEU A 345 -12.31 12.28 -1.46
N LEU A 346 -11.67 11.66 -2.45
CA LEU A 346 -11.77 12.00 -3.86
C LEU A 346 -12.74 11.05 -4.55
N LEU A 347 -13.76 11.62 -5.19
CA LEU A 347 -14.70 10.91 -6.05
C LEU A 347 -14.66 11.56 -7.46
N PRO A 348 -14.65 10.75 -8.54
CA PRO A 348 -14.66 11.26 -9.91
C PRO A 348 -15.96 12.02 -10.19
N GLY A 349 -15.90 13.04 -11.03
CA GLY A 349 -17.09 13.80 -11.43
C GLY A 349 -18.08 12.98 -12.28
N PRO A 350 -19.32 13.48 -12.47
CA PRO A 350 -20.39 12.76 -13.20
C PRO A 350 -20.02 12.34 -14.63
N SER A 351 -19.12 13.07 -15.28
CA SER A 351 -18.65 12.83 -16.66
C SER A 351 -17.31 12.09 -16.76
N GLY A 352 -16.64 11.81 -15.64
CA GLY A 352 -15.31 11.18 -15.63
C GLY A 352 -15.32 9.64 -15.67
N ARG A 353 -16.51 9.03 -15.75
CA ARG A 353 -16.67 7.57 -15.69
C ARG A 353 -16.76 7.00 -17.11
N PRO A 354 -15.79 6.20 -17.59
CA PRO A 354 -16.09 5.31 -18.71
C PRO A 354 -17.19 4.33 -18.24
N PRO A 355 -18.25 4.10 -19.04
CA PRO A 355 -19.33 3.21 -18.65
C PRO A 355 -18.77 1.83 -18.25
N ARG A 356 -19.21 1.29 -17.10
CA ARG A 356 -18.92 -0.10 -16.75
C ARG A 356 -19.47 -0.95 -17.90
N LYS A 357 -18.62 -1.67 -18.64
CA LYS A 357 -19.11 -2.59 -19.67
C LYS A 357 -20.09 -3.55 -19.01
N PRO A 358 -21.35 -3.65 -19.46
CA PRO A 358 -22.22 -4.73 -19.04
C PRO A 358 -21.49 -6.04 -19.29
N ARG A 359 -21.49 -6.95 -18.32
CA ARG A 359 -21.12 -8.33 -18.63
C ARG A 359 -22.19 -8.85 -19.59
N GLU A 360 -21.77 -9.29 -20.77
CA GLU A 360 -22.55 -10.28 -21.51
C GLU A 360 -22.71 -11.45 -20.55
N LEU A 361 -23.93 -11.63 -20.04
CA LEU A 361 -24.32 -12.88 -19.41
C LEU A 361 -24.10 -13.93 -20.49
N GLY A 362 -23.09 -14.76 -20.33
CA GLY A 362 -22.90 -15.93 -21.20
C GLY A 362 -24.24 -16.65 -21.27
N GLU A 363 -24.68 -16.93 -22.49
CA GLU A 363 -25.96 -17.61 -22.73
C GLU A 363 -26.07 -18.84 -21.81
N PRO A 364 -27.23 -19.06 -21.17
CA PRO A 364 -27.43 -20.28 -20.40
C PRO A 364 -27.23 -21.45 -21.35
N GLY A 365 -26.15 -22.20 -21.16
CA GLY A 365 -25.86 -23.39 -21.94
C GLY A 365 -27.10 -24.29 -21.93
N GLU A 366 -27.54 -24.68 -23.12
CA GLU A 366 -28.65 -25.59 -23.32
C GLU A 366 -28.49 -26.81 -22.40
N LEU A 367 -29.35 -26.87 -21.38
CA LEU A 367 -29.61 -28.09 -20.66
C LEU A 367 -30.26 -29.03 -21.67
N GLY A 368 -29.45 -29.92 -22.26
CA GLY A 368 -29.94 -31.00 -23.11
C GLY A 368 -31.03 -31.79 -22.37
N GLU A 369 -32.19 -31.91 -23.03
CA GLU A 369 -33.35 -32.63 -22.51
C GLU A 369 -33.01 -34.09 -22.16
N PRO A 370 -33.61 -34.66 -21.11
CA PRO A 370 -33.45 -36.06 -20.77
C PRO A 370 -34.22 -36.94 -21.78
N GLY A 371 -33.49 -37.66 -22.63
CA GLY A 371 -34.06 -38.67 -23.53
C GLY A 371 -34.60 -39.90 -22.77
N GLU A 372 -35.79 -40.35 -23.16
CA GLU A 372 -36.52 -41.50 -22.62
C GLU A 372 -35.79 -42.86 -22.75
N PRO A 373 -36.13 -43.86 -21.90
CA PRO A 373 -35.43 -45.13 -21.83
C PRO A 373 -35.95 -46.18 -22.84
N GLY A 374 -35.09 -46.59 -23.78
CA GLY A 374 -35.31 -47.72 -24.70
C GLY A 374 -34.53 -48.99 -24.32
N LYS A 375 -35.22 -50.13 -24.35
CA LYS A 375 -34.86 -51.49 -23.85
C LYS A 375 -33.67 -52.20 -24.55
N PRO A 376 -33.14 -53.29 -23.95
CA PRO A 376 -31.81 -53.85 -24.22
C PRO A 376 -31.78 -55.00 -25.24
N GLY A 377 -30.61 -55.23 -25.88
CA GLY A 377 -30.38 -56.38 -26.77
C GLY A 377 -28.91 -56.69 -27.10
N THR A 378 -28.34 -57.59 -26.30
CA THR A 378 -27.35 -58.68 -26.59
C THR A 378 -25.98 -58.46 -27.28
N PRO A 379 -24.93 -59.24 -26.91
CA PRO A 379 -23.51 -58.88 -27.08
C PRO A 379 -22.74 -59.72 -28.13
N GLY A 380 -21.58 -59.23 -28.58
CA GLY A 380 -20.66 -60.00 -29.46
C GLY A 380 -19.21 -59.50 -29.52
N LYS A 381 -18.38 -60.06 -28.62
CA LYS A 381 -16.96 -60.52 -28.68
C LYS A 381 -15.82 -59.79 -29.47
N PRO A 382 -14.53 -60.03 -29.07
CA PRO A 382 -13.42 -59.06 -29.17
C PRO A 382 -12.20 -59.49 -30.03
N GLY A 383 -11.26 -58.56 -30.23
CA GLY A 383 -9.88 -58.75 -30.75
C GLY A 383 -9.43 -57.48 -31.50
N GLN A 384 -8.18 -56.98 -31.50
CA GLN A 384 -6.85 -57.44 -31.10
C GLN A 384 -5.95 -56.21 -30.84
N THR A 385 -4.92 -56.37 -30.02
CA THR A 385 -3.75 -55.46 -29.83
C THR A 385 -2.85 -55.35 -31.06
N PRO A 386 -1.98 -54.33 -31.12
CA PRO A 386 -0.55 -54.68 -31.08
C PRO A 386 0.38 -53.76 -30.27
N HIS A 387 1.37 -54.45 -29.67
CA HIS A 387 2.74 -54.13 -29.28
C HIS A 387 3.32 -52.70 -29.40
N ALA A 388 3.95 -52.26 -28.30
CA ALA A 388 5.04 -51.28 -28.27
C ALA A 388 6.39 -51.97 -27.95
N ALA A 389 7.44 -51.59 -28.67
CA ALA A 389 8.81 -52.05 -28.47
C ALA A 389 9.66 -50.97 -27.78
N ARG A 390 10.42 -51.40 -26.76
CA ARG A 390 11.53 -50.67 -26.13
C ARG A 390 12.79 -50.83 -26.97
N ARG A 391 13.72 -49.87 -26.90
CA ARG A 391 15.15 -50.14 -26.66
C ARG A 391 15.91 -48.87 -26.26
N ASP A 392 16.76 -49.08 -25.26
CA ASP A 392 17.77 -48.19 -24.70
C ASP A 392 18.93 -47.95 -25.67
N SER A 393 19.68 -46.87 -25.45
CA SER A 393 21.11 -46.83 -25.70
C SER A 393 21.84 -45.91 -24.70
N ASN A 394 23.02 -46.36 -24.34
CA ASN A 394 23.87 -45.98 -23.22
C ASN A 394 25.14 -45.26 -23.73
N ALA A 395 25.85 -44.66 -22.78
CA ALA A 395 27.20 -44.10 -22.76
C ALA A 395 28.17 -44.28 -23.95
N GLY A 396 28.94 -43.21 -24.20
CA GLY A 396 30.17 -43.14 -24.99
C GLY A 396 30.77 -41.74 -24.91
#